data_AF-A0A3M2AUK9-F1
#
_entry.id   AF-A0A3M2AUK9-F1
#
_cell.length_a   1.000
_cell.length_b   1.000
_cell.length_c   1.000
_cell.angle_alpha   90.00
_cell.angle_beta   90.00
_cell.angle_gamma   90.00
#
_symmetry.space_group_name_H-M   'P 1'
#
loop_
_entity.id
_entity.type
_entity.pdbx_description
1 polymer ?
#
loop_
_entity_poly.entity_id
_entity_poly.type
_entity_poly.pdbx_seq_one_letter_code
_entity_poly.pdbx_strand_id
1 'polypeptide(L)' 'MKGRKKKIRNSNRKVRLSGFRTRSKTAAGRRIIRNKRRKHGKFVVG' A
#
# COMPACT_ATOMS: atom_id res chain seq x y z
N MET A 1 -12.91 8.10 22.68
CA MET A 1 -12.55 8.51 21.29
C MET A 1 -11.06 8.43 20.90
N LYS A 2 -10.07 8.34 21.83
CA LYS A 2 -8.62 8.30 21.49
C LYS A 2 -8.21 7.13 20.56
N GLY A 3 -8.85 5.96 20.67
CA GLY A 3 -8.52 4.79 19.86
C GLY A 3 -8.81 4.92 18.36
N ARG A 4 -9.91 5.60 17.97
CA ARG A 4 -10.29 5.80 16.57
C ARG A 4 -9.28 6.66 15.81
N LYS A 5 -8.81 7.76 16.44
CA LYS A 5 -7.76 8.63 15.88
C LYS A 5 -6.43 7.88 15.68
N LYS A 6 -6.05 6.99 16.60
CA LYS A 6 -4.84 6.14 16.48
C LYS A 6 -4.95 5.15 15.31
N LYS A 7 -6.11 4.49 15.14
CA LYS A 7 -6.37 3.58 14.01
C LYS A 7 -6.26 4.29 12.66
N ILE A 8 -6.84 5.48 12.53
CA ILE A 8 -6.76 6.29 11.31
C ILE A 8 -5.31 6.67 11.00
N ARG A 9 -4.56 7.13 12.01
CA ARG A 9 -3.14 7.48 11.85
C ARG A 9 -2.31 6.30 11.34
N ASN A 10 -2.52 5.11 11.89
CA ASN A 10 -1.82 3.90 11.48
C ASN A 10 -2.19 3.46 10.05
N SER A 11 -3.47 3.56 9.66
CA SER A 11 -3.92 3.28 8.30
C SER A 11 -3.25 4.22 7.28
N ASN A 12 -3.27 5.53 7.57
CA ASN A 12 -2.62 6.53 6.73
C ASN A 12 -1.10 6.30 6.61
N ARG A 13 -0.45 5.87 7.70
CA ARG A 13 0.97 5.49 7.68
C ARG A 13 1.23 4.30 6.75
N LYS A 14 0.40 3.25 6.81
CA LYS A 14 0.52 2.10 5.90
C LYS A 14 0.37 2.52 4.43
N VAL A 15 -0.65 3.31 4.09
CA VAL A 15 -0.88 3.79 2.72
C VAL A 15 0.32 4.60 2.19
N ARG A 16 0.94 5.44 3.02
CA ARG A 16 2.15 6.19 2.60
C ARG A 16 3.37 5.30 2.35
N LEU A 17 3.53 4.20 3.08
CA LEU A 17 4.72 3.35 2.98
C LEU A 17 4.59 2.27 1.88
N SER A 18 3.40 1.68 1.75
CA SER A 18 3.19 0.51 0.88
C SER A 18 2.07 0.70 -0.15
N GLY A 19 1.41 1.85 -0.17
CA GLY A 19 0.34 2.15 -1.11
C GLY A 19 0.79 2.24 -2.56
N PHE A 20 -0.19 2.25 -3.46
CA PHE A 20 0.03 2.21 -4.91
C PHE A 20 0.91 3.36 -5.39
N ARG A 21 0.62 4.59 -4.95
CA ARG A 21 1.38 5.80 -5.32
C ARG A 21 2.85 5.73 -4.89
N THR A 22 3.14 5.09 -3.76
CA THR A 22 4.52 4.96 -3.28
C THR A 22 5.27 3.91 -4.10
N ARG A 23 4.64 2.78 -4.39
CA ARG A 23 5.24 1.69 -5.18
C ARG A 23 5.33 2.02 -6.67
N SER A 24 4.48 2.88 -7.23
CA SER A 24 4.54 3.24 -8.65
C SER A 24 5.74 4.10 -9.02
N LYS A 25 6.32 4.85 -8.06
CA LYS A 25 7.45 5.76 -8.30
C LYS A 25 8.74 5.05 -8.69
N THR A 26 9.05 3.92 -8.05
CA THR A 26 10.31 3.20 -8.26
C THR A 26 10.15 2.01 -9.20
N ALA A 27 11.20 1.65 -9.94
CA ALA A 27 11.19 0.47 -10.82
C ALA A 27 10.93 -0.83 -10.03
N ALA A 28 11.56 -0.97 -8.86
CA ALA A 28 11.32 -2.10 -7.95
C ALA A 28 9.87 -2.16 -7.47
N GLY A 29 9.27 -1.02 -7.10
CA GLY A 29 7.87 -0.98 -6.67
C GLY A 29 6.89 -1.33 -7.79
N ARG A 30 7.14 -0.88 -9.02
CA ARG A 30 6.35 -1.28 -10.21
C ARG A 30 6.41 -2.79 -10.45
N ARG A 31 7.56 -3.42 -10.22
CA ARG A 31 7.71 -4.89 -10.30
C ARG A 31 6.81 -5.60 -9.28
N ILE A 32 6.75 -5.11 -8.04
CA ILE A 32 5.88 -5.66 -7.00
C ILE A 32 4.40 -5.52 -7.40
N ILE A 33 3.99 -4.35 -7.92
CA ILE A 33 2.62 -4.13 -8.40
C ILE A 33 2.26 -5.15 -9.48
N ARG A 34 3.13 -5.36 -10.47
CA ARG A 34 2.93 -6.35 -11.54
C ARG A 34 2.80 -7.76 -11.00
N ASN A 35 3.67 -8.17 -10.05
CA ASN A 35 3.61 -9.50 -9.44
C ASN A 35 2.30 -9.71 -8.68
N LYS A 36 1.85 -8.71 -7.91
CA LYS A 36 0.56 -8.78 -7.19
C LYS A 36 -0.63 -8.83 -8.13
N ARG A 37 -0.62 -8.05 -9.22
CA ARG A 37 -1.65 -8.11 -10.27
C ARG A 37 -1.68 -9.47 -10.97
N ARG A 38 -0.52 -10.06 -11.28
CA ARG A 38 -0.44 -11.41 -11.85
C ARG A 38 -1.02 -12.48 -10.90
N LYS A 39 -0.77 -12.37 -9.59
CA LYS A 39 -1.26 -13.34 -8.60
C LYS A 39 -2.72 -13.16 -8.21
N HIS A 40 -3.20 -11.93 -8.10
CA HIS A 40 -4.50 -11.61 -7.48
C HIS A 40 -5.47 -10.85 -8.39
N GLY A 41 -5.10 -10.57 -9.64
CA GLY A 41 -5.85 -9.71 -10.56
C GLY A 41 -5.79 -8.21 -10.22
N LYS A 42 -5.40 -7.84 -9.00
CA LYS A 42 -5.34 -6.46 -8.52
C LYS A 42 -4.15 -6.19 -7.59
N PHE A 43 -3.86 -4.91 -7.37
CA PHE A 43 -2.86 -4.51 -6.37
C PHE A 43 -3.49 -4.49 -4.98
N VAL A 44 -3.06 -5.40 -4.12
CA VAL A 44 -3.44 -5.48 -2.71
C VAL A 44 -2.27 -5.07 -1.84
N VAL A 45 -2.52 -4.10 -0.94
CA VAL A 45 -1.57 -3.66 0.08
C VAL A 45 -1.67 -4.65 1.25
N GLY A 46 -0.56 -5.31 1.58
CA GLY A 46 -0.42 -6.13 2.79
C GLY A 46 -0.30 -5.29 4.06
#